data_AF-A0A6C0I6Z1-F1
#
_entry.id   AF-A0A6C0I6Z1-F1
#
_cell.length_a   1.000
_cell.length_b   1.000
_cell.length_c   1.000
_cell.angle_alpha   90.00
_cell.angle_beta   90.00
_cell.angle_gamma   90.00
#
_symmetry.space_group_name_H-M   'P 1'
#
loop_
_entity.id
_entity.type
_entity.pdbx_description
1 polymer ?
#
loop_
_entity_poly.entity_id
_entity_poly.type
_entity_poly.pdbx_seq_one_letter_code
_entity_poly.pdbx_strand_id
1 'polypeptide(L)'
;MTTIQTFAFLFVILALGLFLAPMVKVEGFSTNKQDLETPGVYPLAVDKPLLDSFPLTGRKEVSNNNYSDIWKEYPEFSKSSYKQLTNNLRYVNTPDDGTCIRADMCGALYKKKKNKSNIVNPLPPAEEGAGARVGYYRSEPNLLAYSIPDNENILY
;
A
#
# COMPACT_ATOMS: atom_id res chain seq x y z
N MET A 1 -67.87 40.30 -12.74
CA MET A 1 -67.33 40.05 -11.39
C MET A 1 -66.93 41.40 -10.83
N THR A 2 -67.54 41.85 -9.73
CA THR A 2 -67.22 43.16 -9.15
C THR A 2 -65.84 43.12 -8.49
N THR A 3 -65.19 44.27 -8.34
CA THR A 3 -63.88 44.39 -7.67
C THR A 3 -63.88 43.75 -6.27
N ILE A 4 -65.01 43.83 -5.57
CA ILE A 4 -65.23 43.19 -4.27
C ILE A 4 -65.17 41.66 -4.35
N GLN A 5 -65.75 41.06 -5.40
CA GLN A 5 -65.73 39.60 -5.61
C GLN A 5 -64.32 39.10 -5.92
N THR A 6 -63.51 39.86 -6.66
CA THR A 6 -62.10 39.52 -6.92
C THR A 6 -61.26 39.57 -5.64
N PHE A 7 -61.47 40.56 -4.76
CA PHE A 7 -60.76 40.63 -3.49
C PHE A 7 -61.17 39.51 -2.53
N ALA A 8 -62.46 39.20 -2.45
CA ALA A 8 -62.95 38.08 -1.64
C ALA A 8 -62.37 36.74 -2.11
N PHE A 9 -62.33 36.51 -3.42
CA PHE A 9 -61.75 35.29 -3.99
C PHE A 9 -60.24 35.16 -3.70
N LEU A 10 -59.49 36.26 -3.80
CA LEU A 10 -58.06 36.27 -3.47
C LEU A 10 -57.80 35.97 -1.99
N PHE A 11 -58.65 36.50 -1.10
CA PHE A 11 -58.56 36.25 0.33
C PHE A 11 -58.81 34.77 0.68
N VAL A 12 -59.75 34.12 -0.02
CA VAL A 12 -60.03 32.69 0.15
C VAL A 12 -58.85 31.84 -0.27
N ILE A 13 -58.19 32.15 -1.40
CA ILE A 13 -57.00 31.41 -1.85
C ILE A 13 -55.84 31.57 -0.86
N LEU A 14 -55.62 32.77 -0.34
CA LEU A 14 -54.57 33.04 0.65
C LEU A 14 -54.82 32.28 1.96
N ALA A 15 -56.07 32.29 2.45
CA ALA A 15 -56.45 31.54 3.64
C ALA A 15 -56.29 30.03 3.45
N LEU A 16 -56.69 29.49 2.28
CA LEU A 16 -56.52 28.07 1.97
C LEU A 16 -55.04 27.68 1.86
N GLY A 17 -54.23 28.52 1.22
CA GLY A 17 -52.79 28.29 1.08
C GLY A 17 -52.06 28.25 2.43
N LEU A 18 -52.38 29.18 3.32
CA LEU A 18 -51.86 29.21 4.70
C LEU A 18 -52.33 28.01 5.52
N PHE A 19 -53.59 27.61 5.36
CA PHE A 19 -54.16 26.46 6.08
C PHE A 19 -53.55 25.12 5.62
N LEU A 20 -53.26 24.98 4.33
CA LEU A 20 -52.70 23.75 3.74
C LEU A 20 -51.16 23.67 3.82
N ALA A 21 -50.47 24.81 3.97
CA ALA A 21 -49.01 24.88 4.09
C ALA A 21 -48.39 23.88 5.11
N PRO A 22 -48.90 23.72 6.35
CA PRO A 22 -48.32 22.77 7.30
C PRO A 22 -48.57 21.30 6.96
N MET A 23 -49.47 20.99 6.02
CA MET A 23 -49.70 19.62 5.54
C MET A 23 -48.75 19.20 4.42
N VAL A 24 -48.01 20.14 3.84
CA VAL A 24 -46.94 19.84 2.88
C VAL A 24 -45.73 19.35 3.67
N LYS A 25 -45.48 18.04 3.61
CA LYS A 25 -44.26 17.45 4.19
C LYS A 25 -43.04 18.08 3.52
N VAL A 26 -42.30 18.86 4.28
CA VAL A 26 -40.95 19.27 3.88
C VAL A 26 -40.04 18.08 4.13
N GLU A 27 -39.61 17.40 3.07
CA GLU A 27 -38.53 16.41 3.17
C GLU A 27 -37.22 17.16 3.42
N GLY A 28 -36.86 17.29 4.70
CA GLY A 28 -35.58 17.83 5.14
C GLY A 28 -34.77 16.74 5.83
N PHE A 29 -33.47 16.65 5.51
CA PHE A 29 -32.52 15.92 6.34
C PHE A 29 -32.61 16.49 7.77
N SER A 30 -32.97 15.67 8.75
CA SER A 30 -33.11 16.13 10.13
C SER A 30 -31.74 16.51 10.67
N THR A 31 -31.48 17.80 10.82
CA THR A 31 -30.31 18.34 11.53
C THR A 31 -30.21 17.81 12.97
N ASN A 32 -31.33 17.41 13.58
CA ASN A 32 -31.36 16.89 14.95
C ASN A 32 -30.89 15.43 15.11
N LYS A 33 -30.60 14.69 14.03
CA LYS A 33 -30.07 13.31 14.10
C LYS A 33 -28.64 13.16 13.59
N GLN A 34 -28.15 14.16 12.87
CA GLN A 34 -26.77 14.24 12.43
C GLN A 34 -26.20 15.47 13.10
N ASP A 35 -25.66 15.25 14.29
CA ASP A 35 -24.86 16.23 15.00
C ASP A 35 -23.61 16.51 14.17
N LEU A 36 -23.68 17.53 13.30
CA LEU A 36 -22.54 18.04 12.54
C LEU A 36 -21.60 18.89 13.44
N GLU A 37 -22.03 19.25 14.65
CA GLU A 37 -21.23 20.07 15.57
C GLU A 37 -20.20 19.23 16.33
N THR A 38 -20.50 17.94 16.55
CA THR A 38 -19.57 16.98 17.16
C THR A 38 -19.10 15.95 16.12
N PRO A 39 -18.10 16.27 15.26
CA PRO A 39 -17.49 15.25 14.43
C PRO A 39 -16.96 14.13 15.34
N GLY A 40 -17.45 12.91 15.12
CA GLY A 40 -16.98 11.73 15.87
C GLY A 40 -15.48 11.51 15.67
N VAL A 41 -14.91 10.57 16.42
CA VAL A 41 -13.49 10.22 16.27
C VAL A 41 -13.30 9.48 14.93
N TYR A 42 -12.64 10.14 13.99
CA TYR A 42 -12.26 9.52 12.73
C TYR A 42 -11.04 8.60 12.91
N PRO A 43 -10.94 7.53 12.10
CA PRO A 43 -9.74 6.68 12.12
C PRO A 43 -8.53 7.48 11.64
N LEU A 44 -7.35 7.16 12.19
CA LEU A 44 -6.07 7.83 11.85
C LEU A 44 -5.77 7.86 10.34
N ALA A 45 -6.30 6.91 9.59
CA ALA A 45 -6.19 6.82 8.14
C ALA A 45 -6.78 8.03 7.39
N VAL A 46 -7.64 8.83 8.05
CA VAL A 46 -8.18 10.08 7.49
C VAL A 46 -7.11 11.17 7.45
N ASP A 47 -6.29 11.27 8.50
CA ASP A 47 -5.30 12.33 8.66
C ASP A 47 -3.88 11.91 8.25
N LYS A 48 -3.61 10.61 8.22
CA LYS A 48 -2.28 10.05 8.01
C LYS A 48 -2.30 8.88 7.02
N PRO A 49 -1.25 8.74 6.19
CA PRO A 49 -1.08 7.56 5.36
C PRO A 49 -0.99 6.28 6.19
N LEU A 50 -1.50 5.18 5.63
CA LEU A 50 -1.67 3.89 6.33
C LEU A 50 -0.38 3.19 6.76
N LEU A 51 0.77 3.49 6.13
CA LEU A 51 2.03 2.79 6.40
C LEU A 51 3.02 3.67 7.18
N ASP A 52 3.26 3.28 8.42
CA ASP A 52 4.17 3.98 9.33
C ASP A 52 5.65 3.61 9.08
N SER A 53 5.88 2.51 8.35
CA SER A 53 7.21 1.91 8.15
C SER A 53 8.03 2.56 7.03
N PHE A 54 7.46 3.54 6.33
CA PHE A 54 8.11 4.26 5.24
C PHE A 54 8.09 5.77 5.47
N PRO A 55 9.18 6.47 5.18
CA PRO A 55 9.23 7.92 5.28
C PRO A 55 8.25 8.57 4.30
N LEU A 56 7.48 9.54 4.75
CA LEU A 56 6.51 10.25 3.91
C LEU A 56 7.20 11.23 2.96
N THR A 57 6.63 11.39 1.76
CA THR A 57 7.09 12.41 0.81
C THR A 57 6.74 13.82 1.29
N GLY A 58 5.61 13.97 1.98
CA GLY A 58 5.06 15.25 2.43
C GLY A 58 4.35 16.03 1.33
N ARG A 59 4.20 15.44 0.14
CA ARG A 59 3.44 16.01 -0.97
C ARG A 59 1.94 15.78 -0.74
N LYS A 60 1.12 16.77 -1.11
CA LYS A 60 -0.35 16.69 -1.11
C LYS A 60 -0.90 16.45 -2.53
N GLU A 61 -0.02 16.10 -3.45
CA GLU A 61 -0.28 15.95 -4.87
C GLU A 61 0.23 14.58 -5.35
N VAL A 62 -0.09 14.27 -6.60
CA VAL A 62 0.41 13.10 -7.33
C VAL A 62 1.90 13.25 -7.63
N SER A 63 2.57 12.15 -7.97
CA SER A 63 3.95 12.19 -8.45
C SER A 63 4.00 12.65 -9.91
N ASN A 64 5.19 13.03 -10.38
CA ASN A 64 5.45 13.34 -11.79
C ASN A 64 5.91 12.09 -12.57
N ASN A 65 5.69 10.89 -12.03
CA ASN A 65 6.15 9.66 -12.64
C ASN A 65 5.31 9.31 -13.87
N ASN A 66 5.97 8.87 -14.93
CA ASN A 66 5.34 8.25 -16.08
C ASN A 66 5.50 6.72 -16.04
N TYR A 67 4.89 6.01 -17.01
CA TYR A 67 4.95 4.55 -17.06
C TYR A 67 6.38 3.99 -17.18
N SER A 68 7.31 4.71 -17.81
CA SER A 68 8.72 4.29 -17.91
C SER A 68 9.49 4.47 -16.59
N ASP A 69 9.07 5.39 -15.73
CA ASP A 69 9.66 5.58 -14.41
C ASP A 69 9.27 4.45 -13.46
N ILE A 70 7.98 4.08 -13.46
CA ILE A 70 7.43 3.06 -12.55
C ILE A 70 7.76 1.64 -12.98
N TRP A 71 8.04 1.41 -14.26
CA TRP A 71 8.44 0.10 -14.79
C TRP A 71 9.67 -0.47 -14.07
N LYS A 72 10.60 0.41 -13.66
CA LYS A 72 11.82 0.00 -12.94
C LYS A 72 11.55 -0.47 -11.51
N GLU A 73 10.38 -0.16 -10.96
CA GLU A 73 9.97 -0.56 -9.61
C GLU A 73 9.31 -1.95 -9.62
N TYR A 74 8.87 -2.42 -10.79
CA TYR A 74 8.31 -3.74 -10.95
C TYR A 74 9.38 -4.82 -10.71
N PRO A 75 9.15 -5.78 -9.81
CA PRO A 75 10.17 -6.75 -9.37
C PRO A 75 10.39 -7.89 -10.39
N GLU A 76 10.46 -7.57 -11.69
CA GLU A 76 10.87 -8.48 -12.73
C GLU A 76 12.39 -8.38 -12.98
N PHE A 77 13.13 -9.31 -12.38
CA PHE A 77 14.55 -9.46 -12.67
C PHE A 77 14.76 -10.21 -13.98
N SER A 78 15.76 -9.82 -14.76
CA SER A 78 16.12 -10.54 -15.98
C SER A 78 16.47 -11.99 -15.63
N LYS A 79 15.61 -12.92 -16.04
CA LYS A 79 15.73 -14.36 -15.75
C LYS A 79 16.99 -15.02 -16.35
N SER A 80 17.78 -14.26 -17.12
CA SER A 80 18.87 -14.77 -17.96
C SER A 80 20.27 -14.64 -17.33
N SER A 81 20.40 -14.22 -16.08
CA SER A 81 21.73 -14.13 -15.44
C SER A 81 21.98 -15.33 -14.51
N TYR A 82 23.18 -15.91 -14.55
CA TYR A 82 23.64 -16.90 -13.58
C TYR A 82 23.73 -16.35 -12.13
N LYS A 83 23.47 -15.06 -11.92
CA LYS A 83 23.36 -14.50 -10.58
C LYS A 83 22.07 -15.05 -9.96
N GLN A 84 22.17 -15.65 -8.79
CA GLN A 84 21.04 -16.14 -7.99
C GLN A 84 20.21 -14.98 -7.41
N LEU A 85 19.80 -14.04 -8.25
CA LEU A 85 18.91 -12.94 -7.92
C LEU A 85 17.49 -13.47 -8.04
N THR A 86 16.89 -13.81 -6.90
CA THR A 86 15.49 -14.24 -6.85
C THR A 86 14.56 -13.02 -6.84
N ASN A 87 13.33 -13.19 -7.33
CA ASN A 87 12.27 -12.18 -7.23
C ASN A 87 11.69 -12.00 -5.82
N ASN A 88 12.19 -12.77 -4.84
CA ASN A 88 11.80 -12.66 -3.43
C ASN A 88 12.56 -11.51 -2.75
N LEU A 89 12.06 -10.28 -2.91
CA LEU A 89 12.59 -9.11 -2.23
C LEU A 89 12.28 -9.16 -0.73
N ARG A 90 13.31 -9.34 0.11
CA ARG A 90 13.18 -9.32 1.57
C ARG A 90 13.04 -7.91 2.15
N TYR A 91 13.72 -6.94 1.54
CA TYR A 91 13.77 -5.55 1.98
C TYR A 91 13.34 -4.63 0.82
N VAL A 92 12.07 -4.25 0.82
CA VAL A 92 11.48 -3.34 -0.18
C VAL A 92 11.76 -1.87 0.16
N ASN A 93 12.24 -1.11 -0.82
CA ASN A 93 12.63 0.29 -0.62
C ASN A 93 11.43 1.25 -0.61
N THR A 94 10.34 0.90 -1.28
CA THR A 94 9.08 1.64 -1.34
C THR A 94 7.93 0.64 -1.20
N PRO A 95 6.76 1.04 -0.70
CA PRO A 95 5.58 0.18 -0.72
C PRO A 95 4.98 0.05 -2.12
N ASP A 96 5.34 0.92 -3.06
CA ASP A 96 4.89 0.85 -4.45
C ASP A 96 5.73 -0.15 -5.25
N ASP A 97 5.07 -0.99 -6.04
CA ASP A 97 5.69 -2.02 -6.88
C ASP A 97 5.57 -1.71 -8.38
N GLY A 98 5.19 -0.48 -8.74
CA GLY A 98 4.96 -0.07 -10.12
C GLY A 98 3.64 -0.53 -10.74
N THR A 99 2.73 -1.14 -9.96
CA THR A 99 1.41 -1.59 -10.44
C THR A 99 0.25 -0.63 -10.11
N CYS A 100 0.56 0.62 -9.77
CA CYS A 100 -0.48 1.59 -9.43
C CYS A 100 -1.44 1.83 -10.62
N ILE A 101 -2.69 2.18 -10.31
CA ILE A 101 -3.75 2.44 -11.31
C ILE A 101 -3.31 3.46 -12.37
N ARG A 102 -2.51 4.44 -11.97
CA ARG A 102 -1.84 5.38 -12.87
C ARG A 102 -0.39 5.60 -12.42
N ALA A 103 0.49 5.92 -13.36
CA ALA A 103 1.90 6.14 -13.07
C ALA A 103 2.15 7.29 -12.06
N ASP A 104 1.35 8.36 -12.15
CA ASP A 104 1.41 9.51 -11.24
C ASP A 104 0.95 9.17 -9.82
N MET A 105 0.24 8.06 -9.62
CA MET A 105 -0.13 7.59 -8.28
C MET A 105 1.03 6.88 -7.56
N CYS A 106 1.93 6.23 -8.30
CA CYS A 106 3.11 5.60 -7.72
C CYS A 106 4.10 6.66 -7.24
N GLY A 107 4.72 6.46 -6.07
CA GLY A 107 5.73 7.33 -5.50
C GLY A 107 5.20 8.67 -4.99
N ALA A 108 3.87 8.84 -4.88
CA ALA A 108 3.26 10.07 -4.39
C ALA A 108 3.40 10.22 -2.87
N LEU A 109 3.08 9.16 -2.12
CA LEU A 109 2.92 9.22 -0.67
C LEU A 109 4.21 8.94 0.12
N TYR A 110 5.02 7.98 -0.33
CA TYR A 110 6.18 7.48 0.39
C TYR A 110 7.50 7.70 -0.35
N LYS A 111 8.56 8.01 0.38
CA LYS A 111 9.94 8.06 -0.12
C LYS A 111 10.58 6.68 -0.05
N LYS A 112 11.56 6.46 -0.92
CA LYS A 112 12.42 5.28 -0.86
C LYS A 112 13.23 5.29 0.43
N LYS A 113 13.07 4.26 1.25
CA LYS A 113 13.91 4.02 2.42
C LYS A 113 15.22 3.33 2.02
N LYS A 114 16.29 3.62 2.76
CA LYS A 114 17.57 2.92 2.61
C LYS A 114 17.48 1.59 3.34
N ASN A 115 17.56 0.48 2.61
CA ASN A 115 17.57 -0.87 3.16
C ASN A 115 18.91 -1.56 2.96
N LYS A 116 19.05 -2.71 3.64
CA LYS A 116 20.09 -3.70 3.37
C LYS A 116 19.93 -4.28 1.96
N SER A 117 21.03 -4.79 1.41
CA SER A 117 21.01 -5.49 0.13
C SER A 117 20.08 -6.72 0.19
N ASN A 118 19.28 -6.92 -0.85
CA ASN A 118 18.54 -8.16 -1.10
C ASN A 118 19.41 -9.24 -1.74
N ILE A 119 20.63 -8.88 -2.16
CA ILE A 119 21.58 -9.82 -2.74
C ILE A 119 22.16 -10.65 -1.60
N VAL A 120 21.87 -11.95 -1.61
CA VAL A 120 22.50 -12.93 -0.75
C VAL A 120 23.58 -13.61 -1.58
N ASN A 121 24.84 -13.46 -1.15
CA ASN A 121 25.92 -14.22 -1.73
C ASN A 121 26.01 -15.56 -1.00
N PRO A 122 26.17 -16.69 -1.70
CA PRO A 122 26.46 -17.95 -1.05
C PRO A 122 27.75 -17.80 -0.22
N LEU A 123 27.79 -18.46 0.93
CA LEU A 123 29.04 -18.56 1.70
C LEU A 123 30.13 -19.21 0.82
N PRO A 124 31.41 -18.86 1.02
CA PRO A 124 32.50 -19.52 0.31
C PRO A 124 32.47 -21.04 0.55
N PRO A 125 33.04 -21.85 -0.36
CA PRO A 125 33.21 -23.27 -0.09
C PRO A 125 34.00 -23.47 1.21
N ALA A 126 33.74 -24.59 1.89
CA ALA A 126 34.49 -24.96 3.09
C ALA A 126 35.99 -25.04 2.76
N GLU A 127 36.84 -24.43 3.60
CA GLU A 127 38.30 -24.45 3.44
C GLU A 127 38.83 -25.88 3.36
N GLU A 128 39.79 -26.14 2.46
CA GLU A 128 40.47 -27.43 2.33
C GLU A 128 41.13 -27.86 3.64
N GLY A 129 40.95 -29.13 4.03
CA GLY A 129 41.40 -29.61 5.34
C GLY A 129 40.94 -31.04 5.65
N ALA A 130 41.34 -31.53 6.82
CA ALA A 130 40.98 -32.87 7.28
C ALA A 130 39.47 -32.97 7.61
N GLY A 131 38.91 -34.17 7.44
CA GLY A 131 37.49 -34.44 7.71
C GLY A 131 36.57 -34.23 6.49
N ALA A 132 35.38 -34.82 6.55
CA ALA A 132 34.41 -34.78 5.45
C ALA A 132 33.68 -33.44 5.40
N ARG A 133 33.43 -32.94 4.18
CA ARG A 133 32.66 -31.71 3.96
C ARG A 133 31.17 -31.97 4.25
N VAL A 134 30.60 -31.16 5.15
CA VAL A 134 29.16 -31.13 5.44
C VAL A 134 28.67 -29.69 5.23
N GLY A 135 28.17 -29.42 4.02
CA GLY A 135 27.74 -28.08 3.62
C GLY A 135 28.91 -27.09 3.57
N TYR A 136 28.94 -26.16 4.54
CA TYR A 136 29.94 -25.10 4.70
C TYR A 136 31.00 -25.40 5.79
N TYR A 137 30.90 -26.54 6.48
CA TYR A 137 31.83 -26.94 7.53
C TYR A 137 32.49 -28.28 7.18
N ARG A 138 33.57 -28.61 7.89
CA ARG A 138 34.18 -29.95 7.88
C ARG A 138 33.98 -30.60 9.24
N SER A 139 33.72 -31.91 9.25
CA SER A 139 33.71 -32.70 10.48
C SER A 139 35.12 -32.85 11.04
N GLU A 140 35.24 -33.32 12.29
CA GLU A 140 36.51 -33.88 12.75
C GLU A 140 36.89 -35.11 11.90
N PRO A 141 38.20 -35.43 11.78
CA PRO A 141 38.66 -36.63 11.09
C PRO A 141 38.09 -37.90 11.72
N ASN A 142 37.71 -38.88 10.88
CA ASN A 142 37.17 -40.18 11.28
C ASN A 142 35.81 -40.17 12.01
N LEU A 143 35.12 -39.02 12.05
CA LEU A 143 33.78 -38.94 12.64
C LEU A 143 32.70 -39.53 11.72
N LEU A 144 32.94 -39.52 10.40
CA LEU A 144 32.03 -40.04 9.38
C LEU A 144 32.78 -41.11 8.57
N ALA A 145 32.12 -42.21 8.22
CA ALA A 145 32.75 -43.36 7.55
C ALA A 145 33.39 -43.02 6.18
N TYR A 146 32.96 -41.92 5.57
CA TYR A 146 33.45 -41.38 4.30
C TYR A 146 34.39 -40.17 4.48
N SER A 147 34.77 -39.81 5.71
CA SER A 147 35.84 -38.86 5.96
C SER A 147 37.18 -39.56 5.84
N ILE A 148 37.55 -39.96 4.62
CA ILE A 148 38.89 -40.48 4.34
C ILE A 148 39.86 -39.29 4.48
N PRO A 149 41.00 -39.44 5.19
CA PRO A 149 41.97 -38.36 5.41
C PRO A 149 42.72 -37.96 4.13
N ASP A 150 42.56 -38.75 3.07
CA ASP A 150 43.14 -38.55 1.77
C ASP A 150 42.15 -37.67 1.00
N ASN A 151 42.61 -36.52 0.52
CA ASN A 151 41.88 -35.37 -0.04
C ASN A 151 40.91 -35.65 -1.22
N GLU A 152 40.54 -36.91 -1.47
CA GLU A 152 39.57 -37.35 -2.45
C GLU A 152 38.15 -37.10 -1.91
N ASN A 153 37.66 -35.89 -2.12
CA ASN A 153 36.24 -35.60 -2.00
C ASN A 153 35.47 -36.52 -2.96
N ILE A 154 34.90 -37.60 -2.43
CA ILE A 154 33.96 -38.44 -3.17
C ILE A 154 32.64 -37.65 -3.27
N LEU A 155 32.53 -36.85 -4.32
CA LEU A 155 31.27 -36.29 -4.77
C LEU A 155 30.80 -37.15 -5.95
N TYR A 156 29.81 -38.01 -5.70
CA TYR A 156 28.91 -38.52 -6.74
C TYR A 156 27.83 -37.49 -7.04
#